data_AF-A0A976DF73-F1
#
_entry.id   AF-A0A976DF73-F1
#
_cell.length_a   1.000
_cell.length_b   1.000
_cell.length_c   1.000
_cell.angle_alpha   90.00
_cell.angle_beta   90.00
_cell.angle_gamma   90.00
#
_symmetry.space_group_name_H-M   'P 1'
#
loop_
_entity.id
_entity.type
_entity.pdbx_description
1 polymer ?
#
loop_
_entity_poly.entity_id
_entity_poly.type
_entity_poly.pdbx_seq_one_letter_code
_entity_poly.pdbx_strand_id
1 'polypeptide(L)'
;MGKNKDQAIKLLAGQYVLQARKLYQKIDQSVLENIETIVKDEKLEDLIENDLAFFMAMLKKHIDLVERRLIKLETIPTQEKIHSILELHTEWSSKGKLNKKVELGHNMLISSDQFGFILRWRVIEKQHDKTPQIGLFYKI
;
A
#
# COMPACT_ATOMS: atom_id res chain seq x y z
N MET A 1 -0.05 18.54 -22.53
CA MET A 1 -0.02 17.11 -22.93
C MET A 1 -1.11 16.90 -23.96
N GLY A 2 -0.89 16.10 -25.01
CA GLY A 2 -1.78 16.06 -26.18
C GLY A 2 -3.04 15.22 -25.96
N LYS A 3 -4.21 15.74 -26.33
CA LYS A 3 -5.56 15.14 -26.17
C LYS A 3 -5.64 13.64 -26.52
N ASN A 4 -4.84 13.18 -27.48
CA ASN A 4 -4.82 11.79 -27.92
C ASN A 4 -4.22 10.83 -26.87
N LYS A 5 -3.24 11.28 -26.07
CA LYS A 5 -2.65 10.49 -24.99
C LYS A 5 -3.62 10.25 -23.84
N ASP A 6 -4.35 11.28 -23.44
CA ASP A 6 -5.30 11.18 -22.33
C ASP A 6 -6.49 10.27 -22.67
N GLN A 7 -6.95 10.32 -23.93
CA GLN A 7 -7.95 9.39 -24.45
C GLN A 7 -7.44 7.94 -24.48
N ALA A 8 -6.20 7.71 -24.91
CA ALA A 8 -5.60 6.38 -24.91
C ALA A 8 -5.46 5.82 -23.48
N ILE A 9 -5.01 6.63 -22.52
CA ILE A 9 -4.92 6.24 -21.11
C ILE A 9 -6.29 5.84 -20.57
N LYS A 10 -7.33 6.66 -20.83
CA LYS A 10 -8.69 6.37 -20.38
C LYS A 10 -9.25 5.07 -20.98
N LEU A 11 -8.97 4.81 -22.26
CA LEU A 11 -9.38 3.57 -22.93
C LEU A 11 -8.69 2.35 -22.30
N LEU A 12 -7.38 2.38 -22.15
CA LEU A 12 -6.60 1.28 -21.56
C LEU A 12 -6.97 1.05 -20.10
N ALA A 13 -7.17 2.12 -19.32
CA ALA A 13 -7.65 2.03 -17.94
C ALA A 13 -9.04 1.39 -17.88
N GLY A 14 -9.94 1.73 -18.79
CA GLY A 14 -11.25 1.11 -18.91
C GLY A 14 -11.18 -0.40 -19.19
N GLN A 15 -10.31 -0.81 -20.11
CA GLN A 15 -10.08 -2.23 -20.40
C GLN A 15 -9.51 -2.97 -19.17
N TYR A 16 -8.54 -2.37 -18.49
CA TYR A 16 -7.96 -2.93 -17.27
C TYR A 16 -9.02 -3.10 -16.17
N VAL A 17 -9.82 -2.06 -15.88
CA VAL A 17 -10.89 -2.11 -14.88
C VAL A 17 -11.93 -3.17 -15.22
N LEU A 18 -12.29 -3.32 -16.50
CA LEU A 18 -13.21 -4.37 -16.94
C LEU A 18 -12.66 -5.78 -16.63
N GLN A 19 -11.40 -6.05 -16.96
CA GLN A 19 -10.79 -7.35 -16.69
C GLN A 19 -10.63 -7.60 -15.19
N ALA A 20 -10.22 -6.58 -14.43
CA ALA A 20 -10.08 -6.68 -12.99
C ALA A 20 -11.42 -6.98 -12.29
N ARG A 21 -12.53 -6.38 -12.76
CA ARG A 21 -13.88 -6.69 -12.26
C ARG A 21 -14.32 -8.11 -12.59
N LYS A 22 -14.05 -8.60 -13.81
CA LYS A 22 -14.31 -10.00 -14.18
C LYS A 22 -13.53 -10.97 -13.31
N LEU A 23 -12.26 -10.67 -13.05
CA LEU A 23 -11.42 -11.47 -12.16
C LEU A 23 -11.99 -11.47 -10.73
N TYR A 24 -12.32 -10.29 -10.19
CA TYR A 24 -12.95 -10.16 -8.87
C TYR A 24 -14.21 -11.02 -8.77
N GLN A 25 -15.12 -10.93 -9.73
CA GLN A 25 -16.37 -11.72 -9.75
C GLN A 25 -16.10 -13.22 -9.80
N LYS A 26 -15.11 -13.66 -10.58
CA LYS A 26 -14.75 -15.08 -10.67
C LYS A 26 -14.20 -15.61 -9.34
N ILE A 27 -13.37 -14.82 -8.67
CA ILE A 27 -12.81 -15.17 -7.36
C ILE A 27 -13.93 -15.20 -6.31
N ASP A 28 -14.75 -14.15 -6.25
CA ASP A 28 -15.88 -14.02 -5.33
C ASP A 28 -16.84 -15.22 -5.45
N GLN A 29 -17.21 -15.58 -6.67
CA GLN A 29 -18.04 -16.76 -6.94
C GLN A 29 -17.34 -18.05 -6.49
N SER A 30 -16.06 -18.22 -6.79
CA SER A 30 -15.28 -19.39 -6.40
C SER A 30 -15.17 -19.54 -4.88
N VAL A 31 -15.05 -18.43 -4.14
CA VAL A 31 -15.00 -18.44 -2.68
C VAL A 31 -16.36 -18.86 -2.11
N LEU A 32 -17.45 -18.27 -2.61
CA LEU A 32 -18.81 -18.61 -2.18
C LEU A 32 -19.14 -20.09 -2.40
N GLU A 33 -18.75 -20.65 -3.55
CA GLU A 33 -19.00 -22.05 -3.90
C GLU A 33 -18.20 -23.05 -3.05
N ASN A 34 -17.05 -22.64 -2.50
CA ASN A 34 -16.13 -23.55 -1.82
C ASN A 34 -16.00 -23.29 -0.31
N ILE A 35 -16.73 -22.33 0.25
CA ILE A 35 -16.55 -21.88 1.64
C ILE A 35 -16.72 -23.02 2.65
N GLU A 36 -17.68 -23.92 2.45
CA GLU A 36 -17.90 -25.06 3.35
C GLU A 36 -16.79 -26.12 3.30
N THR A 37 -16.15 -26.28 2.15
CA THR A 37 -15.00 -27.21 1.99
C THR A 37 -13.75 -26.59 2.58
N ILE A 38 -13.62 -25.27 2.43
CA ILE A 38 -12.51 -24.47 2.89
C ILE A 38 -12.45 -24.38 4.43
N VAL A 39 -13.59 -24.15 5.09
CA VAL A 39 -13.70 -23.96 6.55
C VAL A 39 -13.49 -25.28 7.33
N LYS A 40 -13.53 -26.43 6.66
CA LYS A 40 -13.30 -27.74 7.31
C LYS A 40 -11.84 -28.05 7.62
N ASP A 41 -10.91 -27.23 7.13
CA ASP A 41 -9.48 -27.36 7.42
C ASP A 41 -9.06 -26.26 8.41
N GLU A 42 -8.85 -26.65 9.68
CA GLU A 42 -8.48 -25.74 10.78
C GLU A 42 -7.23 -24.90 10.47
N LYS A 43 -6.34 -25.35 9.58
CA LYS A 43 -5.15 -24.56 9.18
C LYS A 43 -5.47 -23.48 8.14
N LEU A 44 -6.57 -23.62 7.41
CA LEU A 44 -6.99 -22.69 6.36
C LEU A 44 -7.92 -21.59 6.89
N GLU A 45 -8.54 -21.79 8.05
CA GLU A 45 -9.54 -20.89 8.63
C GLU A 45 -8.96 -19.48 8.85
N ASP A 46 -7.83 -19.36 9.55
CA ASP A 46 -7.15 -18.08 9.80
C ASP A 46 -6.67 -17.37 8.52
N LEU A 47 -6.12 -18.15 7.57
CA LEU A 47 -5.62 -17.65 6.28
C LEU A 47 -6.77 -17.07 5.43
N ILE A 48 -7.95 -17.63 5.53
CA ILE A 48 -9.08 -17.27 4.66
C ILE A 48 -9.94 -16.19 5.27
N GLU A 49 -10.21 -16.27 6.58
CA GLU A 49 -10.95 -15.21 7.26
C GLU A 49 -10.20 -13.88 7.25
N ASN A 50 -8.88 -13.90 7.43
CA ASN A 50 -8.11 -12.66 7.55
C ASN A 50 -7.45 -12.26 6.23
N ASP A 51 -6.62 -13.11 5.63
CA ASP A 51 -5.80 -12.68 4.48
C ASP A 51 -6.62 -12.63 3.19
N LEU A 52 -7.41 -13.67 2.87
CA LEU A 52 -8.19 -13.68 1.64
C LEU A 52 -9.23 -12.56 1.61
N ALA A 53 -9.99 -12.38 2.70
CA ALA A 53 -10.95 -11.30 2.82
C ALA A 53 -10.29 -9.93 2.67
N PHE A 54 -9.12 -9.74 3.30
CA PHE A 54 -8.31 -8.53 3.16
C PHE A 54 -7.88 -8.28 1.71
N PHE A 55 -7.31 -9.29 1.03
CA PHE A 55 -6.86 -9.15 -0.36
C PHE A 55 -8.02 -8.91 -1.33
N MET A 56 -9.18 -9.51 -1.10
CA MET A 56 -10.39 -9.22 -1.87
C MET A 56 -10.86 -7.77 -1.68
N ALA A 57 -10.85 -7.28 -0.43
CA ALA A 57 -11.17 -5.87 -0.15
C ALA A 57 -10.15 -4.93 -0.81
N MET A 58 -8.85 -5.28 -0.79
CA MET A 58 -7.81 -4.53 -1.47
C MET A 58 -7.97 -4.53 -2.99
N LEU A 59 -8.30 -5.66 -3.61
CA LEU A 59 -8.57 -5.75 -5.05
C LEU A 59 -9.73 -4.82 -5.43
N LYS A 60 -10.84 -4.89 -4.70
CA LYS A 60 -12.01 -4.01 -4.92
C LYS A 60 -11.65 -2.54 -4.76
N LYS A 61 -10.91 -2.19 -3.70
CA LYS A 61 -10.43 -0.82 -3.45
C LYS A 61 -9.58 -0.29 -4.61
N HIS A 62 -8.63 -1.08 -5.11
CA HIS A 62 -7.73 -0.61 -6.18
C HIS A 62 -8.44 -0.49 -7.53
N ILE A 63 -9.43 -1.35 -7.81
CA ILE A 63 -10.32 -1.18 -8.97
C ILE A 63 -11.03 0.19 -8.91
N ASP A 64 -11.61 0.53 -7.76
CA ASP A 64 -12.29 1.82 -7.54
C ASP A 64 -11.32 3.01 -7.70
N LEU A 65 -10.13 2.94 -7.08
CA LEU A 65 -9.12 4.00 -7.18
C LEU A 65 -8.65 4.25 -8.62
N VAL A 66 -8.44 3.18 -9.40
CA VAL A 66 -8.03 3.29 -10.81
C VAL A 66 -9.14 3.92 -11.64
N GLU A 67 -10.39 3.48 -11.45
CA GLU A 67 -11.54 4.04 -12.15
C GLU A 67 -11.75 5.52 -11.82
N ARG A 68 -11.78 5.87 -10.53
CA ARG A 68 -11.93 7.25 -10.08
C ARG A 68 -10.82 8.14 -10.62
N ARG A 69 -9.56 7.70 -10.52
CA ARG A 69 -8.42 8.53 -10.92
C ARG A 69 -8.26 8.65 -12.44
N LEU A 70 -8.31 7.56 -13.18
CA LEU A 70 -7.93 7.54 -14.61
C LEU A 70 -9.12 7.71 -15.55
N ILE A 71 -10.33 7.33 -15.12
CA ILE A 71 -11.53 7.35 -15.97
C ILE A 71 -12.42 8.55 -15.60
N LYS A 72 -12.70 8.73 -14.30
CA LYS A 72 -13.49 9.85 -13.78
C LYS A 72 -12.67 11.12 -13.55
N LEU A 73 -11.33 11.02 -13.65
CA LEU A 73 -10.39 12.13 -13.46
C LEU A 73 -10.49 12.79 -12.07
N GLU A 74 -10.91 12.02 -11.06
CA GLU A 74 -11.00 12.47 -9.68
C GLU A 74 -9.61 12.57 -9.05
N THR A 75 -9.43 13.59 -8.19
CA THR A 75 -8.23 13.68 -7.35
C THR A 75 -8.42 12.81 -6.13
N ILE A 76 -7.62 11.75 -6.02
CA ILE A 76 -7.66 10.83 -4.88
C ILE A 76 -7.01 11.48 -3.64
N PRO A 77 -7.74 11.59 -2.51
CA PRO A 77 -7.18 12.04 -1.23
C PRO A 77 -5.96 11.22 -0.81
N THR A 78 -4.99 11.84 -0.14
CA THR A 78 -3.75 11.16 0.26
C THR A 78 -4.03 9.98 1.20
N GLN A 79 -5.01 10.10 2.09
CA GLN A 79 -5.39 9.07 3.07
C GLN A 79 -5.96 7.80 2.43
N GLU A 80 -6.49 7.91 1.22
CA GLU A 80 -7.03 6.76 0.50
C GLU A 80 -5.93 5.94 -0.21
N LYS A 81 -4.78 6.56 -0.49
CA LYS A 81 -3.67 5.94 -1.21
C LYS A 81 -2.95 4.94 -0.31
N ILE A 82 -2.75 3.74 -0.85
CA ILE A 82 -1.91 2.70 -0.24
C ILE A 82 -0.68 2.55 -1.14
N HIS A 83 0.49 2.40 -0.51
CA HIS A 83 1.76 2.26 -1.23
C HIS A 83 2.24 0.80 -1.31
N SER A 84 1.82 -0.04 -0.36
CA SER A 84 2.03 -1.49 -0.39
C SER A 84 0.83 -2.19 0.25
N ILE A 85 0.32 -3.24 -0.39
CA ILE A 85 -0.75 -4.08 0.15
C ILE A 85 -0.23 -5.14 1.13
N LEU A 86 1.06 -5.46 1.07
CA LEU A 86 1.72 -6.40 1.99
C LEU A 86 2.26 -5.68 3.23
N GLU A 87 2.60 -4.41 3.07
CA GLU A 87 3.14 -3.55 4.12
C GLU A 87 2.27 -2.28 4.18
N LEU A 88 1.10 -2.35 4.81
CA LEU A 88 0.16 -1.22 4.85
C LEU A 88 0.74 0.06 5.47
N HIS A 89 1.81 -0.11 6.24
CA HIS A 89 2.53 0.95 6.90
C HIS A 89 3.56 1.65 5.98
N THR A 90 3.80 1.15 4.76
CA THR A 90 4.72 1.77 3.79
C THR A 90 4.30 3.20 3.50
N GLU A 91 5.20 4.14 3.78
CA GLU A 91 5.01 5.55 3.48
C GLU A 91 5.71 5.95 2.18
N TRP A 92 5.19 6.99 1.53
CA TRP A 92 5.83 7.63 0.38
C TRP A 92 6.64 8.84 0.84
N SER A 93 7.97 8.71 0.78
CA SER A 93 8.90 9.77 1.18
C SER A 93 9.57 10.39 -0.03
N SER A 94 9.35 11.68 -0.26
CA SER A 94 10.08 12.46 -1.26
C SER A 94 10.88 13.56 -0.58
N LYS A 95 12.13 13.26 -0.20
CA LYS A 95 13.05 14.30 0.31
C LYS A 95 13.52 15.14 -0.88
N GLY A 96 13.48 16.47 -0.75
CA GLY A 96 13.77 17.47 -1.78
C GLY A 96 15.21 17.53 -2.32
N LYS A 97 15.88 16.38 -2.48
CA LYS A 97 17.20 16.27 -3.12
C LYS A 97 17.08 16.55 -4.62
N LEU A 98 18.17 17.04 -5.22
CA LEU A 98 18.28 17.44 -6.64
C LEU A 98 17.70 16.42 -7.66
N ASN A 99 17.60 15.14 -7.29
CA ASN A 99 17.16 14.05 -8.16
C ASN A 99 15.76 13.48 -7.83
N LYS A 100 14.94 14.14 -6.99
CA LYS A 100 13.57 13.73 -6.64
C LYS A 100 13.41 12.21 -6.37
N LYS A 101 14.39 11.59 -5.71
CA LYS A 101 14.31 10.16 -5.38
C LYS A 101 13.15 9.94 -4.42
N VAL A 102 12.25 9.06 -4.82
CA VAL A 102 11.16 8.57 -3.97
C VAL A 102 11.68 7.36 -3.23
N GLU A 103 11.51 7.38 -1.91
CA GLU A 103 11.79 6.26 -1.01
C GLU A 103 10.45 5.71 -0.50
N LEU A 104 10.31 4.39 -0.50
CA LEU A 104 9.15 3.67 0.06
C LEU A 104 9.54 3.03 1.40
N GLY A 105 8.68 3.17 2.40
CA GLY A 105 8.87 2.59 3.73
C GLY A 105 8.91 3.65 4.81
N HIS A 106 9.14 3.24 6.06
CA HIS A 106 9.25 4.17 7.17
C HIS A 106 10.59 4.86 7.23
N ASN A 107 10.57 6.11 7.69
CA ASN A 107 11.80 6.72 8.19
C ASN A 107 12.21 6.04 9.49
N MET A 108 13.50 5.69 9.61
CA MET A 108 14.09 5.19 10.85
C MET A 108 15.19 6.11 11.33
N LEU A 109 15.29 6.25 12.64
CA LEU A 109 16.39 6.89 13.31
C LEU A 109 17.22 5.83 14.02
N ILE A 110 18.53 5.85 13.80
CA ILE A 110 19.48 4.89 14.35
C ILE A 110 20.58 5.68 15.03
N SER A 111 20.95 5.31 16.26
CA SER A 111 22.17 5.79 16.91
C SER A 111 23.16 4.66 17.05
N SER A 112 24.41 4.90 16.64
CA SER A 112 25.51 3.95 16.80
C SER A 112 26.60 4.49 17.73
N ASP A 113 27.41 3.59 18.27
CA ASP A 113 28.66 3.98 18.93
C ASP A 113 29.78 4.26 17.92
N GLN A 114 30.99 4.56 18.43
CA GLN A 114 32.18 4.80 17.61
C GLN A 114 32.67 3.58 16.83
N PHE A 115 32.24 2.37 17.21
CA PHE A 115 32.60 1.10 16.56
C PHE A 115 31.51 0.63 15.57
N GLY A 116 30.41 1.37 15.44
CA GLY A 116 29.31 1.06 14.54
C GLY A 116 28.22 0.15 15.12
N PHE A 117 28.25 -0.15 16.42
CA PHE A 117 27.18 -0.91 17.07
C PHE A 117 25.92 -0.07 17.23
N ILE A 118 24.77 -0.62 16.84
CA ILE A 118 23.47 0.03 17.00
C ILE A 118 23.10 0.02 18.49
N LEU A 119 23.06 1.21 19.10
CA LEU A 119 22.70 1.37 20.51
C LEU A 119 21.20 1.60 20.69
N ARG A 120 20.56 2.33 19.77
CA ARG A 120 19.13 2.65 19.79
C ARG A 120 18.61 2.80 18.38
N TRP A 121 17.33 2.49 18.21
CA TRP A 121 16.59 2.76 16.98
C TRP A 121 15.18 3.23 17.31
N ARG A 122 14.56 3.96 16.38
CA ARG A 122 13.17 4.40 16.45
C ARG A 122 12.60 4.50 15.04
N VAL A 123 11.44 3.87 14.80
CA VAL A 123 10.63 4.08 13.60
C VAL A 123 9.85 5.39 13.76
N ILE A 124 9.84 6.18 12.70
CA ILE A 124 9.17 7.47 12.62
C ILE A 124 7.99 7.29 11.68
N GLU A 125 6.81 7.03 12.25
CA GLU A 125 5.58 6.88 11.49
C GLU A 125 4.87 8.23 11.32
N LYS A 126 4.44 8.53 10.09
CA LYS A 126 3.56 9.65 9.72
C LYS A 126 4.07 11.04 10.13
N GLN A 127 5.37 11.18 10.38
CA GLN A 127 6.00 12.48 10.63
C GLN A 127 6.85 12.88 9.44
N HIS A 128 6.33 13.85 8.69
CA HIS A 128 7.08 14.61 7.72
C HIS A 128 7.42 15.97 8.39
N ASP A 129 8.67 16.43 8.27
CA ASP A 129 9.16 17.77 8.64
C ASP A 129 9.72 18.05 10.04
N LYS A 130 9.78 17.10 10.99
CA LYS A 130 10.55 17.31 12.24
C LYS A 130 11.77 16.41 12.25
N THR A 131 12.96 16.98 12.47
CA THR A 131 14.17 16.21 12.78
C THR A 131 13.94 15.48 14.09
N PRO A 132 13.66 14.17 14.06
CA PRO A 132 13.38 13.44 15.29
C PRO A 132 14.71 13.30 16.01
N GLN A 133 14.74 13.58 17.30
CA GLN A 133 15.95 13.42 18.10
C GLN A 133 15.87 12.09 18.86
N ILE A 134 16.93 11.28 18.78
CA ILE A 134 17.17 10.24 19.80
C ILE A 134 17.73 10.99 21.00
N GLY A 135 16.95 11.07 22.08
CA GLY A 135 17.42 11.64 23.33
C GLY A 135 18.61 10.84 23.86
N LEU A 136 19.77 11.48 24.02
CA LEU A 136 20.90 10.97 24.78
C LEU A 136 20.59 11.12 26.27
N PHE A 137 19.89 10.14 26.86
CA PHE A 137 19.83 10.03 28.31
C PHE A 137 21.06 9.24 28.79
N TYR A 138 22.16 9.94 29.03
CA TYR A 138 23.16 9.48 30.00
C TYR A 138 22.80 10.13 31.35
N LYS A 139 22.14 9.38 32.22
CA LYS A 139 22.32 9.54 33.67
C LYS A 139 23.12 8.32 34.11
N ILE A 140 24.41 8.54 34.33
CA ILE A 140 25.23 7.72 35.22
C ILE A 140 24.87 8.16 36.64
#